data_AF-A0ABD5N060-F1
#
_entry.id   AF-A0ABD5N060-F1
#
_cell.length_a   1.000
_cell.length_b   1.000
_cell.length_c   1.000
_cell.angle_alpha   90.00
_cell.angle_beta   90.00
_cell.angle_gamma   90.00
#
_symmetry.space_group_name_H-M   'P 1'
#
loop_
_entity.id
_entity.type
_entity.pdbx_description
1 polymer ?
#
loop_
_entity_poly.entity_id
_entity_poly.type
_entity_poly.pdbx_seq_one_letter_code
_entity_poly.pdbx_strand_id
1 'polypeptide(L)'
;MVKERNVAFVVILSLITFGIYMIYWLVSTSLELKDLKQDVPTPWILVLLLVPIVNIVVVIYYMWKYSKAAENATKGALNQPLAFVLLILLGFVGAGYVQSELNKLK
;
A
#
# COMPACT_ATOMS: atom_id res chain seq x y z
N MET A 1 -14.72 -27.95 5.14
CA MET A 1 -14.40 -29.07 4.20
C MET A 1 -13.06 -28.78 3.55
N VAL A 2 -12.12 -29.72 3.55
CA VAL A 2 -10.77 -29.50 2.96
C VAL A 2 -10.86 -29.51 1.44
N LYS A 3 -10.28 -28.49 0.79
CA LYS A 3 -10.23 -28.41 -0.68
C LYS A 3 -8.92 -29.00 -1.20
N GLU A 4 -9.01 -29.79 -2.27
CA GLU A 4 -7.84 -30.20 -3.03
C GLU A 4 -7.22 -28.99 -3.73
N ARG A 5 -5.92 -28.79 -3.53
CA ARG A 5 -5.16 -27.68 -4.10
C ARG A 5 -3.88 -28.23 -4.73
N ASN A 6 -3.60 -27.80 -5.95
CA ASN A 6 -2.34 -28.14 -6.59
C ASN A 6 -1.19 -27.31 -5.99
N VAL A 7 -0.19 -28.00 -5.42
CA VAL A 7 0.97 -27.39 -4.77
C VAL A 7 1.74 -26.45 -5.70
N ALA A 8 1.91 -26.83 -6.97
CA ALA A 8 2.61 -26.01 -7.96
C ALA A 8 1.88 -24.67 -8.18
N PHE A 9 0.55 -24.70 -8.24
CA PHE A 9 -0.24 -23.47 -8.37
C PHE A 9 -0.12 -22.57 -7.15
N VAL A 10 -0.05 -23.13 -5.94
CA VAL A 10 0.14 -22.33 -4.72
C VAL A 10 1.46 -21.56 -4.77
N VAL A 11 2.54 -22.22 -5.19
CA VAL A 11 3.86 -21.58 -5.33
C VAL A 11 3.85 -20.53 -6.45
N ILE A 12 3.37 -20.89 -7.65
CA ILE A 12 3.37 -20.01 -8.82
C ILE A 12 2.53 -18.75 -8.55
N LEU A 13 1.31 -18.91 -8.02
CA LEU A 13 0.45 -17.76 -7.72
C LEU A 13 1.03 -16.91 -6.59
N SER A 14 1.69 -17.51 -5.60
CA SER A 14 2.39 -16.75 -4.56
C SER A 14 3.51 -15.89 -5.13
N LEU A 15 4.28 -16.39 -6.11
CA LEU A 15 5.32 -15.60 -6.76
C LEU A 15 4.73 -14.48 -7.63
N ILE A 16 3.72 -14.77 -8.45
CA ILE A 16 3.07 -13.79 -9.33
C ILE A 16 2.41 -12.65 -8.53
N THR A 17 1.84 -12.98 -7.37
CA THR A 17 1.14 -12.00 -6.51
C THR A 17 2.02 -11.43 -5.41
N PHE A 18 3.36 -11.62 -5.48
CA PHE A 18 4.31 -11.14 -4.47
C PHE A 18 3.94 -11.52 -3.03
N GLY A 19 3.49 -12.75 -2.83
CA GLY A 19 3.15 -13.32 -1.53
C GLY A 19 1.71 -13.08 -1.08
N ILE A 20 0.91 -12.26 -1.77
CA ILE A 20 -0.50 -12.02 -1.42
C ILE A 20 -1.31 -13.31 -1.48
N TYR A 21 -1.10 -14.15 -2.51
CA TYR A 21 -1.78 -15.44 -2.60
C TYR A 21 -1.39 -16.39 -1.47
N MET A 22 -0.14 -16.34 -0.98
CA MET A 22 0.29 -17.15 0.16
C MET A 22 -0.51 -16.80 1.42
N ILE A 23 -0.75 -15.50 1.66
CA ILE A 23 -1.59 -15.01 2.75
C ILE A 23 -3.03 -15.53 2.61
N TYR A 24 -3.61 -15.42 1.41
CA TYR A 24 -4.94 -15.97 1.11
C TYR A 24 -5.02 -17.48 1.38
N TRP A 25 -4.00 -18.23 0.94
CA TRP A 25 -3.93 -19.67 1.12
C TRP A 25 -3.88 -20.03 2.60
N LEU A 26 -3.02 -19.37 3.39
CA LEU A 26 -2.90 -19.57 4.84
C LEU A 26 -4.22 -19.28 5.57
N VAL A 27 -4.91 -18.20 5.20
CA VAL A 27 -6.23 -17.88 5.78
C VAL A 27 -7.24 -18.99 5.48
N SER A 28 -7.29 -19.43 4.22
CA SER A 28 -8.24 -20.45 3.77
C SER A 28 -8.00 -21.81 4.43
N THR A 29 -6.74 -22.24 4.53
CA THR A 29 -6.39 -23.53 5.17
C THR A 29 -6.56 -23.48 6.68
N SER A 30 -6.30 -22.33 7.32
CA SER A 30 -6.58 -22.16 8.75
C SER A 30 -8.07 -22.29 9.07
N LEU A 31 -8.97 -21.75 8.22
CA LEU A 31 -10.41 -21.95 8.39
C LEU A 31 -10.80 -23.42 8.25
N GLU A 32 -10.22 -24.14 7.29
CA GLU A 32 -10.45 -25.58 7.12
C GLU A 32 -9.94 -26.40 8.32
N LEU A 33 -8.78 -26.06 8.89
CA LEU A 33 -8.25 -26.70 10.09
C LEU A 33 -9.13 -26.42 11.32
N LYS A 34 -9.70 -25.22 11.40
CA LYS A 34 -10.68 -24.86 12.45
C LYS A 34 -11.97 -25.67 12.32
N ASP A 35 -12.47 -25.90 11.10
CA ASP A 35 -13.59 -26.80 10.85
C ASP A 35 -13.29 -28.24 11.32
N LEU A 36 -12.02 -28.66 11.23
CA LEU A 36 -11.51 -29.93 11.73
C LEU A 36 -11.22 -29.93 13.24
N LYS A 37 -11.72 -28.93 13.97
CA LYS A 37 -11.55 -28.75 15.43
C LYS A 37 -10.09 -28.71 15.89
N GLN A 38 -9.18 -28.29 15.02
CA GLN A 38 -7.78 -28.05 15.40
C GLN A 38 -7.62 -26.65 15.98
N ASP A 39 -6.70 -26.53 16.95
CA ASP A 39 -6.33 -25.24 17.50
C ASP A 39 -5.35 -24.55 16.54
N VAL A 40 -5.85 -23.52 15.86
CA VAL A 40 -5.09 -22.75 14.87
C VAL A 40 -5.14 -21.26 15.18
N PRO A 41 -4.04 -20.52 14.93
CA PRO A 41 -4.02 -19.08 15.11
C PRO A 41 -5.13 -18.37 14.33
N THR A 42 -5.63 -17.25 14.88
CA THR A 42 -6.68 -16.47 14.22
C THR A 42 -6.17 -15.91 12.89
N PRO A 43 -6.80 -16.25 11.74
CA PRO A 43 -6.31 -15.87 10.40
C PRO A 43 -6.24 -14.36 10.15
N TRP A 44 -6.99 -13.56 10.93
CA TRP A 44 -7.08 -12.11 10.80
C TRP A 44 -5.73 -11.40 10.93
N ILE A 45 -4.79 -11.95 11.71
CA ILE A 45 -3.47 -11.35 11.90
C ILE A 45 -2.65 -11.34 10.61
N LEU A 46 -2.89 -12.28 9.69
CA LEU A 46 -2.21 -12.34 8.40
C LEU A 46 -2.69 -11.25 7.44
N VAL A 47 -3.94 -10.78 7.58
CA VAL A 47 -4.49 -9.68 6.77
C VAL A 47 -3.81 -8.35 7.13
N LEU A 48 -3.37 -8.18 8.38
CA LEU A 48 -2.60 -7.00 8.79
C LEU A 48 -1.28 -6.84 8.02
N LEU A 49 -0.72 -7.92 7.47
CA LEU A 49 0.47 -7.85 6.62
C LEU A 49 0.23 -7.10 5.30
N LEU A 50 -1.03 -6.95 4.87
CA LEU A 50 -1.39 -6.17 3.68
C LEU A 50 -1.52 -4.66 3.98
N VAL A 51 -1.65 -4.26 5.25
CA VAL A 51 -1.84 -2.85 5.65
C VAL A 51 -0.71 -1.94 5.18
N PRO A 52 0.59 -2.30 5.30
CA PRO A 52 1.68 -1.48 4.77
C PRO A 52 1.57 -1.21 3.27
N ILE A 53 1.14 -2.22 2.49
CA ILE A 53 1.00 -2.11 1.03
C ILE A 53 -0.12 -1.11 0.69
N VAL A 54 -1.29 -1.26 1.33
CA VAL A 54 -2.42 -0.34 1.13
C VAL A 54 -2.02 1.08 1.54
N ASN A 55 -1.33 1.23 2.68
CA ASN A 55 -0.86 2.53 3.16
C ASN A 55 0.06 3.23 2.15
N ILE A 56 1.02 2.51 1.56
CA ILE A 56 1.92 3.08 0.54
C ILE A 56 1.12 3.61 -0.66
N VAL A 57 0.17 2.82 -1.18
CA VAL A 57 -0.66 3.23 -2.33
C VAL A 57 -1.50 4.47 -1.99
N VAL A 58 -2.11 4.48 -0.81
CA VAL A 58 -2.93 5.62 -0.33
C VAL A 58 -2.07 6.88 -0.16
N VAL A 59 -0.88 6.76 0.41
CA VAL A 59 0.05 7.89 0.59
C VAL A 59 0.49 8.46 -0.77
N ILE A 60 0.82 7.60 -1.74
CA ILE A 60 1.20 8.04 -3.10
C ILE A 60 0.03 8.80 -3.75
N TYR A 61 -1.19 8.26 -3.68
CA TYR A 61 -2.38 8.94 -4.19
C TYR A 61 -2.59 10.30 -3.50
N TYR A 62 -2.44 10.35 -2.18
CA TYR A 62 -2.59 11.57 -1.41
C TYR A 62 -1.55 12.63 -1.81
N MET A 63 -0.28 12.26 -1.91
CA MET A 63 0.81 13.17 -2.31
C MET A 63 0.59 13.74 -3.72
N TRP A 64 0.05 12.94 -4.65
CA TRP A 64 -0.29 13.41 -6.00
C TRP A 64 -1.38 14.48 -5.96
N LYS A 65 -2.48 14.20 -5.24
CA LYS A 65 -3.60 15.14 -5.10
C LYS A 65 -3.20 16.40 -4.35
N TYR A 66 -2.37 16.27 -3.31
CA TYR A 66 -1.80 17.39 -2.56
C TYR A 66 -0.93 18.28 -3.44
N SER A 67 -0.01 17.71 -4.22
CA SER A 67 0.87 18.47 -5.13
C SER A 67 0.06 19.26 -6.16
N LYS A 68 -1.04 18.68 -6.67
CA LYS A 68 -1.94 19.37 -7.61
C LYS A 68 -2.69 20.53 -6.95
N ALA A 69 -3.12 20.35 -5.70
CA ALA A 69 -3.74 21.43 -4.93
C ALA A 69 -2.75 22.58 -4.68
N ALA A 70 -1.49 22.28 -4.37
CA ALA A 70 -0.44 23.27 -4.16
C ALA A 70 -0.10 24.04 -5.46
N GLU A 71 -0.02 23.37 -6.60
CA GLU A 71 0.17 24.03 -7.91
C GLU A 71 -0.98 25.00 -8.22
N ASN A 72 -2.22 24.56 -8.01
CA ASN A 72 -3.39 25.41 -8.20
C ASN A 72 -3.38 26.64 -7.27
N ALA A 73 -3.04 26.45 -5.99
CA ALA A 73 -2.97 27.54 -5.01
C ALA A 73 -1.89 28.57 -5.38
N THR A 74 -0.79 28.11 -5.95
CA THR A 74 0.34 28.94 -6.40
C THR A 74 0.21 29.45 -7.83
N LYS A 75 -0.94 29.22 -8.48
CA LYS A 75 -1.20 29.62 -9.88
C LYS A 75 -0.12 29.12 -10.86
N GLY A 76 0.44 27.94 -10.61
CA GLY A 76 1.47 27.33 -11.46
C GLY A 76 2.91 27.71 -11.10
N ALA A 77 3.16 28.53 -10.08
CA ALA A 77 4.54 28.80 -9.64
C ALA A 77 5.22 27.56 -9.05
N LEU A 78 4.45 26.70 -8.38
CA LEU A 78 4.87 25.36 -7.99
C LEU A 78 4.47 24.36 -9.07
N ASN A 79 5.43 23.57 -9.54
CA ASN A 79 5.17 22.51 -10.53
C ASN A 79 4.70 21.22 -9.84
N GLN A 80 3.51 20.71 -10.21
CA GLN A 80 2.94 19.51 -9.55
C GLN A 80 3.84 18.27 -9.68
N PRO A 81 4.25 17.80 -10.88
CA PRO A 81 5.10 16.62 -11.00
C PRO A 81 6.40 16.71 -10.19
N LEU A 82 7.05 17.88 -10.20
CA LEU A 82 8.26 18.11 -9.43
C LEU A 82 8.00 18.01 -7.92
N ALA A 83 6.99 18.73 -7.42
CA ALA A 83 6.62 18.68 -6.00
C ALA A 83 6.29 17.25 -5.54
N PHE A 84 5.56 16.49 -6.36
CA PHE A 84 5.23 15.10 -6.07
C PHE A 84 6.46 14.21 -5.97
N VAL A 85 7.38 14.29 -6.95
CA VAL A 85 8.62 13.49 -6.95
C VAL A 85 9.51 13.86 -5.77
N LEU A 86 9.64 15.15 -5.45
CA LEU A 86 10.43 15.60 -4.31
C LEU A 86 9.83 15.13 -2.98
N LEU A 87 8.50 15.10 -2.85
CA LEU A 87 7.81 14.59 -1.65
C LEU A 87 8.03 13.08 -1.46
N ILE A 88 7.94 12.29 -2.54
CA ILE A 88 8.12 10.84 -2.46
C ILE A 88 9.58 10.44 -2.22
N LEU A 89 10.52 11.05 -2.96
CA LEU A 89 11.93 10.61 -2.94
C LEU A 89 12.77 11.32 -1.88
N LEU A 90 12.46 12.59 -1.58
CA LEU A 90 13.29 13.43 -0.72
C LEU A 90 12.57 13.94 0.54
N GLY A 91 11.33 13.48 0.80
CA GLY A 91 10.59 13.73 2.04
C GLY A 91 10.63 15.18 2.52
N PHE A 92 11.48 15.45 3.52
CA PHE A 92 11.67 16.80 4.09
C PHE A 92 12.07 17.87 3.08
N VAL A 93 12.91 17.54 2.09
CA VAL A 93 13.32 18.50 1.05
C VAL A 93 12.12 18.88 0.18
N GLY A 94 11.28 17.90 -0.20
CA GLY A 94 10.04 18.15 -0.93
C GLY A 94 9.06 19.00 -0.13
N ALA A 95 8.90 18.72 1.16
CA ALA A 95 8.07 19.53 2.04
C ALA A 95 8.58 20.98 2.14
N GLY A 96 9.90 21.18 2.25
CA GLY A 96 10.53 22.50 2.25
C GLY A 96 10.29 23.28 0.96
N TYR A 97 10.43 22.62 -0.20
CA TYR A 97 10.13 23.22 -1.50
C TYR A 97 8.66 23.68 -1.58
N VAL A 98 7.71 22.78 -1.29
CA VAL A 98 6.28 23.12 -1.31
C VAL A 98 5.97 24.27 -0.35
N GLN A 99 6.48 24.22 0.87
CA GLN A 99 6.25 25.26 1.87
C GLN A 99 6.83 26.61 1.43
N SER A 100 8.00 26.61 0.78
CA SER A 100 8.64 27.84 0.31
C SER A 100 7.79 28.57 -0.74
N GLU A 101 7.14 27.84 -1.65
CA GLU A 101 6.21 28.41 -2.64
C GLU A 101 4.90 28.87 -2.00
N LEU A 102 4.34 28.08 -1.07
CA LEU A 102 3.12 28.47 -0.34
C LEU A 102 3.33 29.75 0.49
N ASN A 103 4.53 29.95 1.05
CA ASN A 103 4.85 31.15 1.83
C ASN A 103 4.82 32.44 1.00
N LYS A 104 5.02 32.37 -0.32
CA LYS A 104 4.94 33.52 -1.23
C LYS A 104 3.50 34.00 -1.49
N LEU A 105 2.51 33.26 -1.00
CA LEU A 105 1.09 33.62 -1.09
C LEU A 105 0.64 34.58 0.02
N LYS A 106 1.49 34.78 1.03
CA LYS A 106 1.30 35.80 2.07
C LYS A 106 1.84 37.13 1.58
#